data_AF-A0A9P0M6K0-F1
#
_entry.id   AF-A0A9P0M6K0-F1
#
_cell.length_a   1.000
_cell.length_b   1.000
_cell.length_c   1.000
_cell.angle_alpha   90.00
_cell.angle_beta   90.00
_cell.angle_gamma   90.00
#
_symmetry.space_group_name_H-M   'P 1'
#
loop_
_entity.id
_entity.type
_entity.pdbx_description
1 polymer ?
#
loop_
_entity_poly.entity_id
_entity_poly.type
_entity_poly.pdbx_seq_one_letter_code
_entity_poly.pdbx_strand_id
1 'polypeptide(L)'
;MKTVDSVPFHRIFGLLNNVNKQVDLFSKYNVDKIFDLRILSVDAQFRGRGVAKELFSRSEIIAEEYGFQLMKVDATSLFTQKVCESFGLEVEKAERYGDFKDKDGKKIYDTKPPHDYYKLMVKVLKGIRSTD
;
A
#
# COMPACT_ATOMS: atom_id res chain seq x y z
N MET A 1 22.00 -6.89 -11.93
CA MET A 1 21.09 -5.87 -11.36
C MET A 1 21.88 -4.58 -11.22
N LYS A 2 21.51 -3.47 -11.89
CA LYS A 2 22.20 -2.19 -11.67
C LYS A 2 21.90 -1.73 -10.24
N THR A 3 22.93 -1.35 -9.49
CA THR A 3 22.77 -0.74 -8.16
C THR A 3 22.13 0.64 -8.34
N VAL A 4 20.91 0.82 -7.84
CA VAL A 4 20.25 2.14 -7.82
C VAL A 4 20.77 2.89 -6.60
N ASP A 5 21.96 3.47 -6.73
CA ASP A 5 22.54 4.32 -5.69
C ASP A 5 21.96 5.74 -5.80
N SER A 6 20.72 5.90 -5.32
CA SER A 6 20.08 7.21 -5.29
C SER A 6 19.46 7.47 -3.92
N VAL A 7 19.82 8.61 -3.33
CA VAL A 7 19.27 9.08 -2.05
C VAL A 7 17.74 9.06 -2.03
N PRO A 8 17.02 9.50 -3.09
CA PRO A 8 15.56 9.43 -3.13
C PRO A 8 15.04 7.99 -3.04
N PHE A 9 15.64 7.05 -3.78
CA PHE A 9 15.23 5.65 -3.76
C PHE A 9 15.45 5.02 -2.39
N HIS A 10 16.62 5.26 -1.77
CA HIS A 10 16.93 4.77 -0.43
C HIS A 10 15.95 5.30 0.62
N ARG A 11 15.51 6.56 0.51
CA ARG A 11 14.51 7.14 1.42
C ARG A 11 13.15 6.48 1.28
N ILE A 12 12.68 6.25 0.05
CA ILE A 12 11.39 5.59 -0.21
C ILE A 12 11.45 4.14 0.29
N PHE A 13 12.46 3.39 -0.15
CA PHE A 13 12.61 1.99 0.25
C PHE A 13 12.83 1.84 1.76
N GLY A 14 13.59 2.75 2.37
CA GLY A 14 13.79 2.81 3.81
C GLY A 14 12.49 2.98 4.58
N LEU A 15 11.61 3.90 4.16
CA LEU A 15 10.27 4.04 4.75
C LEU A 15 9.48 2.74 4.67
N LEU A 16 9.30 2.24 3.46
CA LEU A 16 8.47 1.05 3.20
C LEU A 16 8.97 -0.14 4.04
N ASN A 17 10.27 -0.43 3.96
CA ASN A 17 10.87 -1.56 4.66
C ASN A 17 10.83 -1.40 6.18
N ASN A 18 11.11 -0.21 6.71
CA ASN A 18 11.16 0.00 8.16
C ASN A 18 9.77 -0.11 8.80
N VAL A 19 8.73 0.34 8.12
CA VAL A 19 7.36 0.21 8.65
C VAL A 19 6.86 -1.23 8.51
N ASN A 20 7.12 -1.89 7.38
CA ASN A 20 6.72 -3.29 7.19
C ASN A 20 7.40 -4.25 8.19
N LYS A 21 8.65 -3.98 8.60
CA LYS A 21 9.33 -4.77 9.64
C LYS A 21 8.70 -4.70 11.03
N GLN A 22 7.86 -3.70 11.29
CA GLN A 22 7.18 -3.54 12.59
C GLN A 22 5.87 -4.32 12.66
N VAL A 23 5.38 -4.88 11.54
CA VAL A 23 4.08 -5.54 11.45
C VAL A 23 4.25 -6.92 10.84
N ASP A 24 4.04 -7.96 11.62
CA ASP A 24 3.99 -9.33 11.12
C ASP A 24 2.57 -9.69 10.66
N LEU A 25 2.27 -9.39 9.40
CA LEU A 25 0.96 -9.68 8.80
C LEU A 25 0.71 -11.17 8.59
N PHE A 26 1.77 -11.95 8.32
CA PHE A 26 1.63 -13.40 8.09
C PHE A 26 1.14 -14.09 9.35
N SER A 27 1.79 -13.81 10.49
CA SER A 27 1.35 -14.35 11.78
C SER A 27 0.01 -13.76 12.23
N LYS A 28 -0.20 -12.44 12.08
CA LYS A 28 -1.43 -11.77 12.51
C LYS A 28 -2.67 -12.31 11.82
N TYR A 29 -2.59 -12.56 10.52
CA TYR A 29 -3.71 -13.03 9.70
C TYR A 29 -3.70 -14.54 9.46
N ASN A 30 -2.69 -15.25 9.97
CA ASN A 30 -2.50 -16.69 9.77
C ASN A 30 -2.56 -17.09 8.29
N VAL A 31 -1.76 -16.41 7.46
CA VAL A 31 -1.66 -16.65 6.01
C VAL A 31 -0.23 -17.01 5.63
N ASP A 32 -0.06 -17.79 4.57
CA ASP A 32 1.24 -18.18 4.01
C ASP A 32 1.68 -17.32 2.81
N LYS A 33 0.74 -16.59 2.20
CA LYS A 33 0.98 -15.66 1.09
C LYS A 33 0.08 -14.42 1.17
N ILE A 34 0.60 -13.30 0.70
CA ILE A 34 -0.09 -11.99 0.68
C ILE A 34 -0.03 -11.42 -0.74
N PHE A 35 -1.15 -10.92 -1.24
CA PHE A 35 -1.21 -10.19 -2.50
C PHE A 35 -0.87 -8.71 -2.25
N ASP A 36 0.27 -8.25 -2.73
CA ASP A 36 0.77 -6.88 -2.51
C ASP A 36 0.56 -6.01 -3.75
N LEU A 37 -0.45 -5.12 -3.72
CA LEU A 37 -0.70 -4.18 -4.81
C LEU A 37 0.23 -2.97 -4.66
N ARG A 38 1.44 -3.10 -5.24
CA ARG A 38 2.54 -2.15 -5.05
C ARG A 38 2.36 -0.80 -5.73
N ILE A 39 1.85 -0.79 -6.96
CA ILE A 39 1.72 0.43 -7.77
C ILE A 39 0.35 0.44 -8.43
N LEU A 40 -0.38 1.53 -8.19
CA LEU A 40 -1.61 1.88 -8.89
C LEU A 40 -1.39 3.23 -9.56
N SER A 41 -1.37 3.25 -10.88
CA SER A 41 -1.12 4.46 -11.66
C SER A 41 -2.16 4.59 -12.77
N VAL A 42 -2.59 5.83 -12.99
CA VAL A 42 -3.52 6.21 -14.05
C VAL A 42 -3.00 7.47 -14.72
N ASP A 43 -2.91 7.43 -16.04
CA ASP A 43 -2.53 8.60 -16.83
C ASP A 43 -3.50 9.76 -16.58
N ALA A 44 -2.97 10.99 -16.56
CA ALA A 44 -3.75 12.19 -16.27
C ALA A 44 -4.94 12.38 -17.23
N GLN A 45 -4.81 11.99 -18.50
CA GLN A 45 -5.86 12.08 -19.51
C GLN A 45 -7.09 11.19 -19.22
N PHE A 46 -6.93 10.19 -18.35
CA PHE A 46 -7.96 9.21 -18.01
C PHE A 46 -8.49 9.34 -16.57
N ARG A 47 -8.12 10.41 -15.86
CA ARG A 47 -8.65 10.71 -14.52
C ARG A 47 -10.16 10.99 -14.55
N GLY A 48 -10.83 10.78 -13.42
CA GLY A 48 -12.28 10.99 -13.29
C GLY A 48 -13.16 9.91 -13.93
N ARG A 49 -12.57 8.90 -14.58
CA ARG A 49 -13.31 7.83 -15.30
C ARG A 49 -13.40 6.50 -14.53
N GLY A 50 -13.03 6.49 -13.25
CA GLY A 50 -13.07 5.27 -12.43
C GLY A 50 -11.95 4.24 -12.68
N VAL A 51 -10.99 4.51 -13.58
CA VAL A 51 -9.92 3.55 -13.97
C VAL A 51 -9.14 3.00 -12.77
N ALA A 52 -8.79 3.85 -11.80
CA ALA A 52 -8.07 3.40 -10.60
C ALA A 52 -8.88 2.38 -9.78
N LYS A 53 -10.20 2.56 -9.68
CA LYS A 53 -11.10 1.63 -8.99
C LYS A 53 -11.25 0.33 -9.77
N GLU A 54 -11.37 0.41 -11.09
CA GLU A 54 -11.44 -0.78 -11.95
C GLU A 54 -10.17 -1.63 -11.85
N LEU A 55 -9.00 -1.01 -11.91
CA LEU A 55 -7.71 -1.69 -11.74
C LEU A 55 -7.60 -2.36 -10.36
N PHE A 56 -8.05 -1.67 -9.30
CA PHE A 56 -8.07 -2.23 -7.95
C PHE A 56 -9.02 -3.44 -7.87
N SER A 57 -10.24 -3.30 -8.36
CA SER A 57 -11.27 -4.35 -8.40
C SER A 57 -10.75 -5.61 -9.10
N ARG A 58 -10.15 -5.47 -10.28
CA ARG A 58 -9.54 -6.60 -11.01
C ARG A 58 -8.38 -7.24 -10.25
N SER A 59 -7.59 -6.44 -9.55
CA SER A 59 -6.49 -6.96 -8.73
C SER A 59 -7.02 -7.80 -7.56
N GLU A 60 -8.14 -7.39 -6.97
CA GLU A 60 -8.82 -8.15 -5.91
C GLU A 60 -9.36 -9.48 -6.43
N ILE A 61 -10.04 -9.46 -7.58
CA ILE A 61 -10.52 -10.69 -8.24
C ILE A 61 -9.37 -11.65 -8.52
N ILE A 62 -8.26 -11.16 -9.10
CA ILE A 62 -7.07 -11.98 -9.35
C ILE A 62 -6.49 -12.53 -8.03
N ALA A 63 -6.45 -11.74 -6.96
CA ALA A 63 -5.98 -12.22 -5.67
C ALA A 63 -6.87 -13.38 -5.16
N GLU A 64 -8.19 -13.25 -5.26
CA GLU A 64 -9.14 -14.29 -4.84
C GLU A 64 -9.04 -15.55 -5.72
N GLU A 65 -8.95 -15.40 -7.05
CA GLU A 65 -8.80 -16.51 -8.00
C GLU A 65 -7.52 -17.32 -7.76
N TYR A 66 -6.43 -16.66 -7.37
CA TYR A 66 -5.16 -17.31 -7.04
C TYR A 66 -5.08 -17.76 -5.58
N GLY A 67 -6.21 -17.74 -4.86
CA GLY A 67 -6.36 -18.25 -3.51
C GLY A 67 -5.59 -17.47 -2.46
N PHE A 68 -5.35 -16.17 -2.67
CA PHE A 68 -4.84 -15.30 -1.61
C PHE A 68 -5.96 -14.99 -0.62
N GLN A 69 -5.60 -14.94 0.66
CA GLN A 69 -6.54 -14.65 1.75
C GLN A 69 -6.37 -13.22 2.30
N LEU A 70 -5.27 -12.55 1.93
CA LEU A 70 -4.96 -11.20 2.37
C LEU A 70 -4.42 -10.38 1.19
N MET A 71 -5.04 -9.23 0.94
CA MET A 71 -4.51 -8.18 0.09
C MET A 71 -3.89 -7.09 0.96
N LYS A 72 -2.77 -6.53 0.50
CA LYS A 72 -2.02 -5.47 1.17
C LYS A 72 -1.71 -4.33 0.20
N VAL A 73 -1.72 -3.11 0.72
CA VAL A 73 -1.30 -1.88 0.03
C VAL A 73 -0.48 -1.01 0.97
N ASP A 74 0.70 -0.58 0.52
CA ASP A 74 1.49 0.48 1.16
C ASP A 74 1.09 1.85 0.56
N ALA A 75 0.04 2.45 1.11
CA ALA A 75 -0.61 3.64 0.57
C ALA A 75 0.12 4.93 0.97
N THR A 76 0.98 5.43 0.08
CA THR A 76 1.80 6.63 0.28
C THR A 76 1.10 7.95 -0.08
N SER A 77 -0.02 7.90 -0.81
CA SER A 77 -0.81 9.08 -1.17
C SER A 77 -2.21 9.02 -0.56
N LEU A 78 -2.77 10.19 -0.23
CA LEU A 78 -4.16 10.30 0.24
C LEU A 78 -5.16 9.74 -0.79
N PHE A 79 -4.87 9.87 -2.08
CA PHE A 79 -5.75 9.35 -3.13
C PHE A 79 -5.81 7.82 -3.10
N THR A 80 -4.66 7.16 -2.97
CA THR A 80 -4.58 5.70 -2.82
C THR A 80 -5.29 5.26 -1.53
N GLN A 81 -5.09 5.97 -0.42
CA GLN A 81 -5.76 5.67 0.85
C GLN A 81 -7.28 5.71 0.70
N LYS A 82 -7.83 6.74 0.07
CA LYS A 82 -9.28 6.85 -0.20
C LYS A 82 -9.80 5.74 -1.10
N VAL A 83 -9.02 5.31 -2.10
CA VAL A 83 -9.39 4.15 -2.93
C VAL A 83 -9.42 2.89 -2.07
N CYS A 84 -8.37 2.63 -1.29
CA CYS A 84 -8.29 1.48 -0.38
C CYS A 84 -9.48 1.45 0.60
N GLU A 85 -9.77 2.56 1.27
CA GLU A 85 -10.92 2.73 2.17
C GLU A 85 -12.24 2.42 1.45
N SER A 86 -12.41 2.89 0.21
CA SER A 86 -13.63 2.60 -0.57
C SER A 86 -13.77 1.12 -0.99
N PHE A 87 -12.69 0.36 -0.97
CA PHE A 87 -12.68 -1.09 -1.21
C PHE A 87 -12.73 -1.92 0.08
N GLY A 88 -12.84 -1.26 1.24
CA GLY A 88 -12.93 -1.93 2.54
C GLY A 88 -11.59 -2.39 3.09
N LEU A 89 -10.47 -1.79 2.66
CA LEU A 89 -9.18 -2.00 3.32
C LEU A 89 -9.14 -1.23 4.64
N GLU A 90 -8.63 -1.88 5.66
CA GLU A 90 -8.42 -1.32 6.99
C GLU A 90 -6.95 -0.94 7.20
N VAL A 91 -6.71 0.00 8.12
CA VAL A 91 -5.35 0.47 8.44
C VAL A 91 -4.73 -0.44 9.49
N GLU A 92 -3.62 -1.07 9.14
CA GLU A 92 -2.80 -1.86 10.07
C GLU A 92 -1.81 -0.98 10.82
N LYS A 93 -1.22 -0.03 10.10
CA LYS A 93 -0.19 0.86 10.62
C LYS A 93 -0.23 2.17 9.84
N ALA A 94 -0.22 3.28 10.56
CA ALA A 94 -0.08 4.61 9.99
C ALA A 94 1.16 5.28 10.56
N GLU A 95 1.89 5.99 9.72
CA GLU A 95 3.06 6.76 10.10
C GLU A 95 2.97 8.13 9.44
N ARG A 96 3.18 9.18 10.23
CA ARG A 96 3.09 10.56 9.75
C ARG A 96 4.42 10.98 9.15
N TYR A 97 4.41 11.52 7.93
CA TYR A 97 5.64 11.93 7.25
C TYR A 97 6.44 12.96 8.05
N GLY A 98 5.74 13.87 8.75
CA GLY A 98 6.35 14.91 9.58
C GLY A 98 7.13 14.40 10.80
N ASP A 99 6.93 13.15 11.19
CA ASP A 99 7.56 12.56 12.37
C ASP A 99 8.88 11.85 12.03
N PHE A 100 9.14 11.60 10.74
CA PHE A 100 10.42 11.07 10.27
C PHE A 100 11.48 12.17 10.21
N LYS A 101 12.41 12.11 11.17
CA LYS A 101 13.54 13.03 11.29
C LYS A 101 14.86 12.26 11.20
N ASP A 102 15.87 12.89 10.62
CA ASP A 102 17.23 12.37 10.69
C ASP A 102 17.84 12.58 12.09
N LYS A 103 19.08 12.13 12.27
CA LYS A 103 19.83 12.25 13.53
C LYS A 103 19.98 13.70 14.02
N ASP A 104 19.87 14.67 13.11
CA ASP A 104 20.01 16.10 13.40
C ASP A 104 18.64 16.77 13.60
N GLY A 105 17.56 15.98 13.63
CA GLY A 105 16.19 16.44 13.85
C GLY A 105 15.50 17.03 12.60
N LYS A 106 16.14 16.96 11.43
CA LYS A 106 15.59 17.51 10.18
C LYS A 106 14.65 16.52 9.52
N LYS A 107 13.54 17.02 8.99
CA LYS A 107 12.54 16.19 8.26
C LYS A 107 13.19 15.46 7.08
N ILE A 108 12.93 14.16 6.99
CA ILE A 108 13.40 13.30 5.90
C ILE A 108 12.47 13.41 4.69
N TYR A 109 11.15 13.48 4.93
CA TYR A 109 10.12 13.56 3.91
C TYR A 109 9.45 14.94 3.93
N ASP A 110 9.49 15.63 2.79
CA ASP A 110 8.82 16.90 2.56
C ASP A 110 7.64 16.70 1.61
N THR A 111 6.58 16.07 2.14
CA THR A 111 5.38 15.81 1.37
C THR A 111 4.53 17.07 1.27
N LYS A 112 4.00 17.33 0.08
CA LYS A 112 3.07 18.45 -0.13
C LYS A 112 1.66 18.05 0.31
N PRO A 113 0.84 19.01 0.80
CA PRO A 113 -0.58 18.76 0.99
C PRO A 113 -1.21 18.13 -0.27
N PRO A 114 -2.13 17.16 -0.12
CA PRO A 114 -2.74 16.68 1.12
C PRO A 114 -2.11 15.38 1.67
N HIS A 115 -0.82 15.14 1.44
CA HIS A 115 -0.17 13.86 1.75
C HIS A 115 0.55 13.90 3.11
N ASP A 116 -0.17 13.56 4.19
CA ASP A 116 0.37 13.64 5.55
C ASP A 116 0.86 12.30 6.13
N TYR A 117 0.32 11.20 5.63
CA TYR A 117 0.57 9.86 6.17
C TYR A 117 1.00 8.88 5.09
N TYR A 118 1.89 7.99 5.52
CA TYR A 118 2.00 6.63 5.01
C TYR A 118 1.00 5.74 5.76
N LYS A 119 0.27 4.87 5.05
CA LYS A 119 -0.57 3.85 5.67
C LYS A 119 -0.29 2.48 5.07
N LEU A 120 0.08 1.50 5.90
CA LEU A 120 -0.01 0.09 5.56
C LEU A 120 -1.47 -0.32 5.75
N MET A 121 -2.11 -0.75 4.67
CA MET A 121 -3.53 -1.10 4.65
C MET A 121 -3.71 -2.53 4.14
N VAL A 122 -4.71 -3.24 4.68
CA VAL A 122 -4.98 -4.63 4.31
C VAL A 122 -6.46 -4.89 4.17
N LYS A 123 -6.82 -5.93 3.42
CA LYS A 123 -8.17 -6.48 3.35
C LYS A 123 -8.10 -8.00 3.39
N VAL A 124 -8.85 -8.58 4.32
CA VAL A 124 -9.11 -10.02 4.32
C VAL A 124 -10.04 -10.33 3.16
N LEU A 125 -9.59 -11.22 2.27
CA LEU A 125 -10.32 -11.63 1.09
C LEU A 125 -11.25 -12.79 1.43
N LYS A 126 -12.48 -12.72 0.95
CA LYS A 126 -13.43 -13.82 1.09
C LYS A 126 -13.27 -14.65 -0.17
N GLY A 127 -12.42 -15.68 -0.12
CA GLY A 127 -12.17 -16.54 -1.28
C GLY A 127 -13.47 -16.93 -1.99
N ILE A 128 -13.38 -17.14 -3.31
CA ILE A 128 -14.54 -17.44 -4.14
C ILE A 128 -15.30 -18.61 -3.49
N ARG A 129 -16.54 -18.36 -3.06
CA ARG A 129 -17.41 -19.44 -2.61
C ARG A 129 -17.54 -20.39 -3.79
N SER A 130 -17.04 -21.62 -3.65
CA SER A 130 -17.42 -22.71 -4.55
C SER A 130 -18.94 -22.76 -4.51
N THR A 131 -19.57 -22.34 -5.60
CA THR A 131 -20.96 -22.73 -5.84
C THR A 131 -20.87 -24.21 -6.22
N ASP A 132 -21.08 -25.06 -5.23
CA ASP A 132 -21.39 -26.47 -5.44
C ASP A 132 -22.66 -26.63 -6.29
#